data_AF-A0A3S5CYS3-F1
#
_entry.id   AF-A0A3S5CYS3-F1
#
_cell.length_a   1.000
_cell.length_b   1.000
_cell.length_c   1.000
_cell.angle_alpha   90.00
_cell.angle_beta   90.00
_cell.angle_gamma   90.00
#
_symmetry.space_group_name_H-M   'P 1'
#
loop_
_entity.id
_entity.type
_entity.pdbx_description
1 polymer ?
#
loop_
_entity_poly.entity_id
_entity_poly.type
_entity_poly.pdbx_seq_one_letter_code
_entity_poly.pdbx_strand_id
1 'polypeptide(L)' 'MKVVTVRCPYRGRAVSTGIEIEDAEFARLPDTLLVTRCPLCGLEHVVWTSEAWLEPVRYDRSAGEPT' A
#
# COMPACT_ATOMS: atom_id res chain seq x y z
N MET A 1 1.51 10.59 -7.60
CA MET A 1 1.61 9.20 -7.15
C MET A 1 1.40 9.09 -5.66
N LYS A 2 0.48 8.23 -5.26
CA LYS A 2 0.27 7.82 -3.86
C LYS A 2 0.49 6.31 -3.77
N VAL A 3 0.82 5.82 -2.58
CA VAL A 3 0.96 4.39 -2.33
C VAL A 3 -0.33 3.86 -1.72
N VAL A 4 -0.77 2.69 -2.18
CA VAL A 4 -1.87 1.95 -1.54
C VAL A 4 -1.37 1.40 -0.21
N THR A 5 -2.01 1.83 0.86
CA THR A 5 -1.78 1.38 2.23
C THR A 5 -2.98 0.55 2.68
N VAL A 6 -2.69 -0.53 3.41
CA VAL A 6 -3.71 -1.43 3.95
C VAL A 6 -3.43 -1.69 5.44
N ARG A 7 -4.43 -2.18 6.17
CA ARG A 7 -4.24 -2.60 7.57
C ARG A 7 -3.82 -4.07 7.60
N CYS A 8 -2.71 -4.39 8.26
CA CYS A 8 -2.36 -5.78 8.55
C CYS A 8 -3.39 -6.37 9.54
N PRO A 9 -4.16 -7.41 9.18
CA PRO A 9 -5.18 -7.98 10.07
C PRO A 9 -4.56 -8.66 11.31
N TYR A 10 -3.34 -9.17 11.20
CA TYR A 10 -2.66 -9.86 12.32
C TYR A 10 -2.02 -8.90 13.33
N ARG A 11 -1.52 -7.74 12.86
CA ARG A 11 -0.81 -6.77 13.72
C ARG A 11 -1.63 -5.51 14.00
N GLY A 12 -2.73 -5.30 13.28
CA GLY A 12 -3.60 -4.14 13.37
C GLY A 12 -2.97 -2.83 12.90
N ARG A 13 -1.82 -2.87 12.23
CA ARG A 13 -1.01 -1.70 11.83
C ARG A 13 -1.10 -1.42 10.34
N ALA A 14 -0.96 -0.17 9.95
CA ALA A 14 -0.88 0.26 8.57
C ALA A 14 0.41 -0.26 7.90
N VAL A 15 0.30 -0.73 6.65
CA VAL A 15 1.41 -1.19 5.83
C VAL A 15 1.27 -0.69 4.40
N SER A 16 2.35 -0.13 3.87
CA SER A 16 2.44 0.19 2.44
C SER A 16 2.54 -1.11 1.65
N THR A 17 1.71 -1.25 0.61
CA THR A 17 1.72 -2.41 -0.28
C THR A 17 2.79 -2.31 -1.37
N GLY A 18 3.37 -1.11 -1.55
CA GLY A 18 4.30 -0.79 -2.64
C GLY A 18 3.62 -0.50 -3.98
N ILE A 19 2.29 -0.62 -4.05
CA ILE A 19 1.52 -0.31 -5.26
C ILE A 19 1.32 1.20 -5.32
N GLU A 20 1.88 1.82 -6.36
CA GLU A 20 1.71 3.24 -6.63
C GLU A 20 0.56 3.46 -7.61
N ILE A 21 -0.33 4.39 -7.28
CA ILE A 21 -1.50 4.74 -8.09
C ILE A 21 -1.86 6.21 -7.90
N GLU A 22 -2.43 6.82 -8.94
CA GLU A 22 -3.02 8.16 -8.86
C GLU A 22 -4.36 8.12 -8.11
N ASP A 23 -4.73 9.22 -7.45
CA ASP A 23 -5.98 9.28 -6.67
C ASP A 23 -7.23 9.09 -7.53
N ALA A 24 -7.24 9.69 -8.73
CA ALA A 24 -8.36 9.58 -9.67
C ALA A 24 -8.56 8.13 -10.16
N GLU A 25 -7.49 7.38 -10.35
CA GLU A 25 -7.54 5.99 -10.79
C GLU A 25 -7.97 5.07 -9.64
N PHE A 26 -7.46 5.29 -8.42
CA PHE A 26 -7.89 4.55 -7.24
C PHE A 26 -9.39 4.74 -6.96
N ALA A 27 -9.91 5.96 -7.11
CA ALA A 27 -11.32 6.27 -6.93
C ALA A 27 -12.24 5.60 -7.98
N ARG A 28 -11.69 5.17 -9.12
CA ARG A 28 -12.41 4.46 -10.19
C ARG A 28 -12.33 2.95 -10.06
N LEU A 29 -11.49 2.42 -9.17
CA LEU A 29 -11.38 0.99 -8.98
C LEU A 29 -12.71 0.42 -8.45
N PRO A 30 -13.21 -0.67 -9.04
CA PRO A 30 -14.29 -1.41 -8.42
C PRO A 30 -13.82 -1.98 -7.07
N ASP A 31 -14.78 -2.30 -6.20
CA ASP A 31 -14.47 -3.02 -4.96
C ASP A 31 -13.99 -4.43 -5.31
N THR A 32 -12.67 -4.64 -5.24
CA THR A 32 -12.00 -5.85 -5.70
C THR A 32 -10.97 -6.30 -4.67
N LEU A 33 -10.56 -7.56 -4.79
CA LEU A 33 -9.55 -8.15 -3.91
C LEU A 33 -8.15 -7.82 -4.39
N LEU A 34 -7.37 -7.22 -3.50
CA LEU A 34 -5.94 -7.02 -3.64
C LEU A 34 -5.19 -8.10 -2.86
N VAL A 35 -4.22 -8.74 -3.51
CA VAL A 35 -3.28 -9.66 -2.87
C VAL A 35 -1.96 -8.94 -2.64
N THR A 36 -1.50 -8.89 -1.40
CA THR A 36 -0.24 -8.22 -1.05
C THR A 36 0.49 -8.99 0.05
N ARG A 37 1.82 -9.06 -0.05
CA ARG A 37 2.65 -9.64 1.01
C ARG A 37 2.97 -8.57 2.05
N CYS A 38 2.57 -8.81 3.28
CA CYS A 38 2.75 -7.84 4.36
C CYS A 38 4.20 -7.80 4.84
N PRO A 39 4.87 -6.63 4.79
CA PRO A 39 6.23 -6.49 5.32
C PRO A 39 6.30 -6.58 6.85
N LEU A 40 5.18 -6.38 7.57
CA LEU A 40 5.16 -6.42 9.04
C LEU A 40 5.02 -7.83 9.62
N CYS A 41 4.26 -8.73 8.97
CA CYS A 41 4.04 -10.08 9.47
C CYS A 41 4.60 -11.18 8.56
N GLY A 42 5.02 -10.84 7.33
CA GLY A 42 5.61 -11.75 6.36
C GLY A 42 4.61 -12.61 5.57
N LEU A 43 3.32 -12.56 5.92
CA LEU A 43 2.24 -13.33 5.31
C LEU A 43 1.60 -12.59 4.13
N GLU A 44 0.92 -13.35 3.26
CA GLU A 44 0.04 -12.79 2.23
C GLU A 44 -1.30 -12.36 2.82
N HIS A 45 -1.81 -11.22 2.36
CA HIS A 45 -3.08 -10.65 2.74
C HIS A 45 -3.94 -10.43 1.51
N VAL A 46 -5.18 -10.89 1.62
CA VAL A 46 -6.25 -10.61 0.67
C VAL A 46 -7.10 -9.53 1.32
N VAL A 47 -7.12 -8.35 0.72
CA VAL A 47 -7.79 -7.15 1.27
C VAL A 47 -8.70 -6.54 0.21
N TRP A 48 -9.84 -6.01 0.62
CA TRP A 48 -10.73 -5.30 -0.30
C TRP A 48 -10.17 -3.91 -0.61
N THR A 49 -10.34 -3.43 -1.84
CA THR A 49 -9.95 -2.05 -2.20
C THR A 49 -10.69 -1.01 -1.37
N SER A 50 -11.91 -1.29 -0.91
CA SER A 50 -12.63 -0.42 0.05
C SER A 50 -12.01 -0.36 1.45
N GLU A 51 -11.18 -1.34 1.83
CA GLU A 51 -10.44 -1.34 3.11
C GLU A 51 -9.05 -0.70 2.97
N ALA A 52 -8.65 -0.38 1.74
CA ALA A 52 -7.39 0.27 1.44
C ALA A 52 -7.56 1.80 1.39
N TRP A 53 -6.47 2.51 1.66
CA TRP A 53 -6.43 3.97 1.53
C TRP A 53 -5.10 4.41 0.92
N LEU A 54 -5.09 5.62 0.38
CA LEU A 54 -3.90 6.19 -0.25
C LEU A 54 -3.11 7.04 0.73
N GLU A 55 -1.82 6.80 0.80
CA GLU A 55 -0.87 7.68 1.48
C GLU A 55 0.08 8.35 0.47
N PRO A 56 0.51 9.60 0.73
CA PRO A 56 1.52 10.23 -0.11
C PRO A 56 2.80 9.40 -0.11
N VAL A 57 3.37 9.18 -1.30
CA VAL A 57 4.70 8.56 -1.40
C VAL A 57 5.70 9.49 -0.73
N ARG A 58 6.24 9.06 0.40
CA ARG A 58 7.40 9.70 0.99
C ARG A 58 8.61 9.04 0.36
N TYR A 59 9.13 9.65 -0.71
CA TYR A 59 10.48 9.33 -1.14
C TYR A 59 11.40 9.66 0.03
N ASP A 60 11.90 8.63 0.70
CA ASP A 60 12.98 8.80 1.64
C ASP A 60 14.16 9.38 0.84
N ARG A 61 14.51 10.64 1.11
CA ARG A 61 15.65 11.32 0.49
C ARG A 61 17.01 10.78 0.98
N SER A 62 17.04 9.62 1.65
CA SER A 62 18.24 9.08 2.30
C SER A 62 18.77 7.80 1.64
N ALA A 63 18.24 7.39 0.49
CA ALA A 63 18.95 6.46 -0.39
C ALA A 63 19.97 7.26 -1.22
N GLY A 64 21.22 7.27 -0.74
CA GLY A 64 22.33 8.04 -1.28
C GLY A 64 22.60 7.82 -2.78
N GLU A 65 23.18 8.85 -3.37
CA GLU A 65 23.96 8.77 -4.61
C GLU A 65 24.93 7.57 -4.56
N PRO A 66 24.96 6.69 -5.57
CA PRO A 66 26.15 5.90 -5.83
C PRO A 66 27.24 6.82 -6.37
N THR A 67 28.40 6.79 -5.71
CA THR A 67 29.68 7.44 -6.06
C THR A 67 30.09 7.23 -7.52
#